data_AF-A0A922VT40-F1
#
_entry.id   AF-A0A922VT40-F1
#
_cell.length_a   1.000
_cell.length_b   1.000
_cell.length_c   1.000
_cell.angle_alpha   90.00
_cell.angle_beta   90.00
_cell.angle_gamma   90.00
#
_symmetry.space_group_name_H-M   'P 1'
#
loop_
_entity.id
_entity.type
_entity.pdbx_description
1 polymer ?
#
loop_
_entity_poly.entity_id
_entity_poly.type
_entity_poly.pdbx_seq_one_letter_code
_entity_poly.pdbx_strand_id
1 'polypeptide(L)' 'MSFLDSPIARCEAAHTMVLTDQTQGQCGLEHACPAGRACPLDGCFATHSGLSETVLPAPAKARRVRRG' A
#
# COMPACT_ATOMS: atom_id res chain seq x y z
N MET A 1 -15.16 16.36 -7.72
CA MET A 1 -14.63 15.02 -8.04
C MET A 1 -13.56 14.71 -7.01
N SER A 2 -13.88 13.88 -6.02
CA SER A 2 -12.90 13.46 -5.02
C SER A 2 -12.03 12.38 -5.65
N PHE A 3 -10.82 12.75 -6.04
CA PHE A 3 -9.79 11.80 -6.41
C PHE A 3 -9.41 11.10 -5.11
N LEU A 4 -9.88 9.86 -4.93
CA LEU A 4 -9.33 9.00 -3.89
C LEU A 4 -7.90 8.70 -4.33
N ASP A 5 -6.94 9.45 -3.79
CA ASP A 5 -5.50 9.20 -3.91
C ASP A 5 -5.10 7.98 -3.06
N SER A 6 -6.00 7.00 -2.98
CA SER A 6 -5.77 5.75 -2.27
C SER A 6 -4.84 4.91 -3.14
N PRO A 7 -3.73 4.40 -2.58
CA PRO A 7 -2.82 3.55 -3.33
C PRO A 7 -3.55 2.30 -3.83
N ILE A 8 -3.45 2.06 -5.13
CA ILE A 8 -4.05 0.89 -5.81
C ILE A 8 -2.96 0.02 -6.42
N ALA A 9 -3.13 -1.30 -6.33
CA ALA A 9 -2.25 -2.27 -6.96
C ALA A 9 -3.06 -3.29 -7.78
N ARG A 10 -2.43 -3.88 -8.79
CA ARG A 10 -3.04 -4.92 -9.61
C ARG A 10 -2.85 -6.28 -8.95
N CYS A 11 -3.94 -6.95 -8.63
CA CYS A 11 -3.91 -8.31 -8.10
C CYS A 11 -4.01 -9.31 -9.26
N GLU A 12 -2.92 -10.02 -9.56
CA GLU A 12 -2.92 -11.05 -10.61
C GLU A 12 -3.71 -12.31 -10.22
N ALA A 13 -3.99 -12.54 -8.93
CA ALA A 13 -4.83 -13.66 -8.51
C ALA A 13 -6.31 -13.45 -8.83
N ALA A 14 -6.78 -12.19 -8.76
CA ALA A 14 -8.16 -11.81 -9.04
C ALA A 14 -8.30 -11.06 -10.40
N HIS A 15 -7.19 -10.83 -11.11
CA HIS A 15 -7.11 -10.04 -12.34
C HIS A 15 -7.82 -8.68 -12.26
N THR A 16 -7.78 -8.03 -11.10
CA THR A 16 -8.46 -6.76 -10.84
C THR A 16 -7.56 -5.77 -10.10
N MET A 17 -7.97 -4.51 -10.08
CA MET A 17 -7.34 -3.47 -9.25
C MET A 17 -7.89 -3.56 -7.84
N VAL A 18 -7.01 -3.59 -6.84
CA VAL A 18 -7.36 -3.64 -5.42
C VAL A 18 -6.80 -2.41 -4.70
N LEU A 19 -7.55 -1.91 -3.73
CA LEU A 19 -7.06 -0.86 -2.84
C LEU A 19 -6.04 -1.47 -1.87
N THR A 20 -4.97 -0.73 -1.61
CA THR A 20 -3.88 -1.16 -0.73
C THR A 20 -3.80 -0.35 0.56
N ASP A 21 -4.66 0.67 0.74
CA ASP A 21 -4.86 1.37 2.02
C ASP A 21 -5.71 0.58 3.02
N GLN A 22 -6.31 -0.52 2.58
CA GLN A 22 -6.97 -1.51 3.42
C GLN A 22 -5.99 -2.61 3.86
N THR A 23 -6.39 -3.41 4.85
CA THR A 23 -5.58 -4.56 5.28
C THR A 23 -5.69 -5.73 4.31
N GLN A 24 -4.66 -6.58 4.28
CA GLN A 24 -4.68 -7.81 3.47
C GLN A 24 -5.89 -8.70 3.81
N GLY A 25 -6.28 -8.75 5.09
CA GLY A 25 -7.46 -9.49 5.54
C GLY A 25 -8.76 -8.94 4.96
N GLN A 26 -8.93 -7.61 4.91
CA GLN A 26 -10.10 -6.98 4.29
C GLN A 26 -10.16 -7.27 2.80
N CYS A 27 -9.05 -7.12 2.08
CA CYS A 27 -8.96 -7.49 0.66
C CYS A 27 -9.30 -8.97 0.45
N GLY A 28 -8.82 -9.85 1.32
CA GLY A 28 -9.09 -11.29 1.24
C GLY A 28 -10.58 -11.62 1.41
N LEU A 29 -11.28 -10.89 2.28
CA LEU A 29 -12.73 -11.04 2.47
C LEU A 29 -13.53 -10.49 1.27
N GLU A 30 -13.16 -9.33 0.74
CA GLU A 30 -13.85 -8.72 -0.40
C GLU A 30 -13.69 -9.51 -1.70
N HIS A 31 -12.50 -10.07 -1.92
CA HIS A 31 -12.19 -10.83 -3.14
C HIS A 31 -12.26 -12.34 -2.97
N ALA A 32 -12.73 -12.83 -1.82
CA ALA A 32 -12.81 -14.25 -1.48
C ALA A 32 -11.50 -14.99 -1.78
N CYS A 33 -10.36 -14.42 -1.36
CA CYS A 33 -9.06 -15.01 -1.64
C CYS A 33 -8.95 -16.42 -1.01
N PRO A 34 -8.47 -17.42 -1.77
CA PRO A 34 -8.39 -18.80 -1.27
C PRO A 34 -7.39 -18.91 -0.12
N ALA A 35 -7.81 -19.59 0.96
CA ALA A 35 -6.96 -19.86 2.10
C ALA A 35 -5.76 -20.75 1.70
N GLY A 36 -4.55 -20.37 2.12
CA GLY A 36 -3.33 -21.15 1.89
C GLY A 36 -2.55 -20.78 0.62
N ARG A 37 -3.01 -19.82 -0.20
CA ARG A 37 -2.19 -19.25 -1.28
C ARG A 37 -1.41 -18.04 -0.78
N ALA A 38 -0.11 -17.98 -1.09
CA ALA A 38 0.69 -16.79 -0.84
C ALA A 38 0.10 -15.60 -1.64
N CYS A 39 -0.21 -14.51 -0.94
CA CYS A 39 -0.75 -13.32 -1.58
C CYS A 39 0.34 -12.66 -2.44
N PRO A 40 0.09 -12.37 -3.73
CA PRO A 40 1.08 -11.72 -4.59
C PRO A 40 1.33 -10.25 -4.20
N LEU A 41 0.44 -9.67 -3.39
CA LEU A 41 0.52 -8.30 -2.87
C LEU A 41 0.85 -8.29 -1.38
N ASP A 42 1.44 -9.36 -0.86
CA ASP A 42 1.93 -9.42 0.51
C ASP A 42 2.95 -8.28 0.75
N GLY A 43 2.77 -7.53 1.83
CA GLY A 43 3.57 -6.33 2.13
C GLY A 43 3.18 -5.06 1.36
N CYS A 44 2.21 -5.10 0.43
CA CYS A 44 1.68 -3.90 -0.22
C CYS A 44 0.51 -3.27 0.55
N PHE A 45 -0.19 -4.05 1.38
CA PHE A 45 -1.34 -3.58 2.15
C PHE A 45 -0.96 -2.80 3.40
N ALA A 46 -1.80 -1.86 3.81
CA ALA A 46 -1.66 -1.15 5.06
C ALA A 46 -1.85 -2.08 6.28
N THR A 47 -1.09 -1.83 7.35
CA THR A 47 -1.27 -2.53 8.63
C THR A 47 -2.63 -2.23 9.27
N HIS A 48 -3.15 -1.02 9.05
CA HIS A 48 -4.47 -0.58 9.51
C HIS A 48 -5.25 0.07 8.37
N SER A 49 -6.53 -0.29 8.24
CA SER A 49 -7.44 0.23 7.20
C SER A 49 -7.60 1.74 7.30
N GLY A 50 -7.42 2.46 6.19
CA GLY A 50 -7.57 3.92 6.12
C GLY A 50 -6.34 4.71 6.55
N LEU A 51 -5.23 4.05 6.89
CA LEU A 51 -3.91 4.68 6.98
C LEU A 51 -3.14 4.39 5.70
N SER A 52 -3.29 5.26 4.70
CA SER A 52 -2.25 5.36 3.68
C SER A 52 -1.01 5.92 4.37
N GLU A 53 -0.10 5.05 4.79
CA GLU A 53 1.23 5.49 5.20
C GLU A 53 1.87 6.09 3.96
N THR A 54 1.63 7.39 3.80
CA THR A 54 2.19 8.19 2.74
C THR A 54 3.68 8.08 2.96
N VAL A 55 4.36 7.26 2.15
CA VAL A 55 5.81 7.17 2.12
C VAL A 55 6.31 8.54 1.63
N LEU A 56 6.29 9.52 2.53
CA LEU A 56 6.99 10.77 2.33
C LEU A 56 8.47 10.38 2.33
N PRO A 57 9.19 10.57 1.21
CA PRO A 57 10.62 10.29 1.19
C PRO A 57 11.26 11.12 2.30
N ALA A 58 11.98 10.44 3.20
CA ALA A 58 12.64 11.09 4.33
C ALA A 58 13.43 12.31 3.84
N PRO A 59 13.32 13.49 4.48
CA PRO A 59 14.04 14.67 4.03
C PRO A 59 15.54 14.37 4.05
N ALA A 60 16.16 14.44 2.88
CA ALA A 60 17.59 14.32 2.71
C ALA A 60 18.27 15.30 3.68
N LYS A 61 19.04 14.76 4.62
CA LYS A 61 19.69 15.52 5.69
C LYS A 61 20.61 16.54 5.02
N ALA A 62 20.23 17.81 5.06
CA ALA A 62 21.00 18.91 4.47
C ALA A 62 22.43 18.88 5.05
N ARG A 63 23.38 18.45 4.23
CA ARG A 63 24.80 18.40 4.55
C ARG A 63 25.27 19.85 4.72
N ARG A 64 25.44 20.30 5.98
CA ARG A 64 26.04 21.62 6.27
C ARG A 64 27.45 21.65 5.68
N VAL A 65 27.61 22.39 4.58
CA VAL A 65 28.94 22.81 4.11
C VAL A 65 29.45 23.84 5.10
N ARG A 66 30.49 23.46 5.86
CA ARG A 66 31.27 24.38 6.68
C ARG A 66 32.04 25.28 5.70
N ARG A 67 31.67 26.56 5.61
CA ARG A 67 32.55 27.60 5.03
C ARG A 67 33.62 27.91 6.08
N GLY A 68 34.87 27.82 5.64
CA GLY A 68 36.06 28.17 6.42
C GLY A 68 36.24 29.65 6.64
#